data_AF-A0AAV1YTA2-F1
#
_entry.id   AF-A0AAV1YTA2-F1
#
_cell.length_a   1.000
_cell.length_b   1.000
_cell.length_c   1.000
_cell.angle_alpha   90.00
_cell.angle_beta   90.00
_cell.angle_gamma   90.00
#
_symmetry.space_group_name_H-M   'P 1'
#
loop_
_entity.id
_entity.type
_entity.pdbx_description
1 polymer ?
#
loop_
_entity_poly.entity_id
_entity_poly.type
_entity_poly.pdbx_seq_one_letter_code
_entity_poly.pdbx_strand_id
1 'polypeptide(L)'
;MQVLTLLNTFFDFVIAGDAVDGFIKQLVPLLEPGDIIIDGGNSEYTDSTRRCKTLKEKGLLFVGSGVSGGEEGARYGPSLMPGGAIEAWPHIKNIFQSISAKVDGEPCCDWVGDEGSGHFVKMVHNGIEYGDMQLICEAYHLLKDALGLDHDEMSQIFSDWNKGELDSFLIEITSNILKYKTDSEPLVTKIRDSAGQKGTGKWTAISALEYGMPVTLIGEAVFARCLSSLKDERVKASKYLKGPSGQQYKGNKKEFIEHIRKALYASKIVSYAQGFMLLREAAKVFNWKLNYGAIALMWRGGCIIRSVFLGNIKAAYDKNPELSNLLMDQFFCDAIDNCQESWRHVVATAVTLGIPTPAFSTALAFYDGFRSETLPANLIQAQRDYFGAHTYELLSEPGKFVHTNWTGHGGNVSSTAYNA
;
A
#
# COMPACT_ATOMS: atom_id res chain seq x y z
N MET A 1 -8.52 7.96 -50.25
CA MET A 1 -7.25 8.48 -49.69
C MET A 1 -7.33 8.28 -48.18
N GLN A 2 -7.05 7.06 -47.70
CA GLN A 2 -7.06 6.74 -46.27
C GLN A 2 -5.73 7.23 -45.70
N VAL A 3 -5.78 8.25 -44.85
CA VAL A 3 -4.66 8.72 -44.06
C VAL A 3 -4.34 7.61 -43.06
N LEU A 4 -3.25 6.87 -43.30
CA LEU A 4 -2.58 6.09 -42.27
C LEU A 4 -2.16 7.10 -41.19
N THR A 5 -2.71 6.98 -39.98
CA THR A 5 -2.31 7.79 -38.83
C THR A 5 -0.85 7.48 -38.51
N LEU A 6 0.02 8.47 -38.77
CA LEU A 6 1.48 8.45 -38.73
C LEU A 6 2.11 8.37 -37.32
N LEU A 7 1.37 7.97 -36.28
CA LEU A 7 1.94 7.83 -34.93
C LEU A 7 2.17 6.35 -34.60
N ASN A 8 3.44 5.96 -34.50
CA ASN A 8 3.80 4.63 -34.03
C ASN A 8 3.68 4.60 -32.50
N THR A 9 3.00 3.57 -31.99
CA THR A 9 2.86 3.31 -30.55
C THR A 9 3.50 1.96 -30.23
N PHE A 10 4.49 1.95 -29.33
CA PHE A 10 5.19 0.74 -28.92
C PHE A 10 4.93 0.41 -27.45
N PHE A 11 4.56 -0.84 -27.17
CA PHE A 11 4.40 -1.37 -25.82
C PHE A 11 5.61 -2.21 -25.44
N ASP A 12 6.20 -1.91 -24.27
CA ASP A 12 7.27 -2.68 -23.67
C ASP A 12 6.79 -3.39 -22.40
N PHE A 13 7.02 -4.71 -22.34
CA PHE A 13 6.68 -5.60 -21.22
C PHE A 13 7.90 -6.42 -20.77
N VAL A 14 9.11 -5.86 -20.88
CA VAL A 14 10.35 -6.49 -20.41
C VAL A 14 10.55 -6.36 -18.90
N ILE A 15 11.55 -7.08 -18.38
CA ILE A 15 11.99 -6.98 -16.98
C ILE A 15 12.44 -5.53 -16.71
N ALA A 16 11.99 -4.95 -15.60
CA ALA A 16 12.36 -3.59 -15.21
C ALA A 16 13.88 -3.38 -15.08
N GLY A 17 14.33 -2.13 -15.21
CA GLY A 17 15.73 -1.73 -15.14
C GLY A 17 16.42 -1.67 -16.50
N ASP A 18 17.68 -2.11 -16.57
CA ASP A 18 18.56 -1.97 -17.74
C ASP A 18 17.97 -2.55 -19.05
N ALA A 19 17.10 -3.56 -18.96
CA ALA A 19 16.49 -4.15 -20.15
C ALA A 19 15.54 -3.17 -20.86
N VAL A 20 14.76 -2.38 -20.11
CA VAL A 20 13.90 -1.34 -20.67
C VAL A 20 14.74 -0.25 -21.33
N ASP A 21 15.81 0.21 -20.68
CA ASP A 21 16.69 1.23 -21.26
C ASP A 21 17.44 0.73 -22.49
N GLY A 22 17.85 -0.54 -22.49
CA GLY A 22 18.45 -1.20 -23.65
C GLY A 22 17.49 -1.27 -24.84
N PHE A 23 16.20 -1.55 -24.59
CA PHE A 23 15.16 -1.59 -25.60
C PHE A 23 14.85 -0.19 -26.15
N ILE A 24 14.65 0.80 -25.28
CA ILE A 24 14.44 2.21 -25.67
C ILE A 24 15.60 2.71 -26.53
N LYS A 25 16.86 2.39 -26.17
CA LYS A 25 18.03 2.81 -26.94
C LYS A 25 18.05 2.26 -28.38
N GLN A 26 17.51 1.06 -28.59
CA GLN A 26 17.41 0.44 -29.92
C GLN A 26 16.22 1.00 -30.71
N LEU A 27 15.12 1.35 -30.04
CA LEU A 27 13.94 1.93 -30.68
C LEU A 27 14.15 3.36 -31.14
N VAL A 28 14.72 4.22 -30.28
CA VAL A 28 14.81 5.67 -30.53
C VAL A 28 15.35 6.07 -31.91
N PRO A 29 16.39 5.44 -32.49
CA PRO A 29 16.88 5.77 -33.84
C PRO A 29 15.88 5.48 -34.97
N LEU A 30 14.82 4.73 -34.69
CA LEU A 30 13.81 4.28 -35.66
C LEU A 30 12.49 5.09 -35.54
N LEU A 31 12.40 6.00 -34.57
CA LEU A 31 11.17 6.75 -34.27
C LEU A 31 11.26 8.19 -34.78
N GLU A 32 10.10 8.77 -35.06
CA GLU A 32 9.95 10.18 -35.46
C GLU A 32 9.37 11.02 -34.31
N PRO A 33 9.62 12.35 -34.27
CA PRO A 33 9.00 13.22 -33.28
C PRO A 33 7.47 13.08 -33.24
N GLY A 34 6.93 12.89 -32.05
CA GLY A 34 5.52 12.59 -31.80
C GLY A 34 5.24 11.12 -31.48
N ASP A 35 6.12 10.18 -31.87
CA ASP A 35 5.93 8.76 -31.58
C ASP A 35 5.92 8.47 -30.07
N ILE A 36 5.18 7.42 -29.69
CA ILE A 36 4.87 7.09 -28.29
C ILE A 36 5.55 5.78 -27.88
N ILE A 37 6.34 5.84 -26.82
CA ILE A 37 6.86 4.67 -26.11
C ILE A 37 6.08 4.46 -24.81
N ILE A 38 5.57 3.26 -24.60
CA ILE A 38 4.85 2.86 -23.40
C ILE A 38 5.63 1.77 -22.67
N ASP A 39 6.08 2.07 -21.46
CA ASP A 39 6.63 1.08 -20.52
C ASP A 39 5.49 0.55 -19.65
N GLY A 40 5.10 -0.71 -19.87
CA GLY A 40 4.06 -1.41 -19.10
C GLY A 40 4.62 -2.29 -17.96
N GLY A 41 5.93 -2.23 -17.72
CA GLY A 41 6.62 -3.01 -16.69
C GLY A 41 6.31 -2.54 -15.26
N ASN A 42 6.90 -3.21 -14.28
CA ASN A 42 6.95 -2.71 -12.90
C ASN A 42 8.21 -1.88 -12.69
N SER A 43 8.41 -0.85 -13.52
CA SER A 43 9.57 0.05 -13.47
C SER A 43 9.52 0.96 -12.24
N GLU A 44 10.69 1.39 -11.79
CA GLU A 44 10.78 2.40 -10.73
C GLU A 44 10.31 3.77 -11.27
N TYR A 45 9.59 4.52 -10.45
CA TYR A 45 8.98 5.77 -10.90
C TYR A 45 10.02 6.84 -11.24
N THR A 46 11.18 6.82 -10.57
CA THR A 46 12.31 7.72 -10.84
C THR A 46 12.94 7.45 -12.21
N ASP A 47 13.08 6.18 -12.60
CA ASP A 47 13.49 5.79 -13.96
C ASP A 47 12.49 6.28 -15.00
N SER A 48 11.21 6.18 -14.68
CA SER A 48 10.12 6.62 -15.57
C SER A 48 10.14 8.14 -15.75
N THR A 49 10.35 8.89 -14.66
CA THR A 49 10.58 10.34 -14.71
C THR A 49 11.80 10.69 -15.56
N ARG A 50 12.93 9.99 -15.37
CA ARG A 50 14.15 10.20 -16.19
C ARG A 50 13.88 9.93 -17.67
N ARG A 51 13.28 8.78 -17.99
CA ARG A 51 12.93 8.38 -19.37
C ARG A 51 11.99 9.40 -20.02
N CYS A 52 10.97 9.84 -19.29
CA CYS A 52 10.04 10.86 -19.76
C CYS A 52 10.75 12.16 -20.15
N LYS A 53 11.69 12.63 -19.32
CA LYS A 53 12.47 13.85 -19.60
C LYS A 53 13.40 13.67 -20.79
N THR A 54 14.19 12.60 -20.82
CA THR A 54 15.16 12.33 -21.89
C THR A 54 14.50 12.11 -23.25
N LEU A 55 13.34 11.45 -23.30
CA LEU A 55 12.62 11.22 -24.56
C LEU A 55 11.95 12.50 -25.06
N LYS A 56 11.47 13.36 -24.17
CA LYS A 56 10.92 14.67 -24.52
C LYS A 56 11.92 15.56 -25.24
N GLU A 57 13.19 15.55 -24.84
CA GLU A 57 14.28 16.27 -25.53
C GLU A 57 14.49 15.84 -26.98
N LYS A 58 14.06 14.62 -27.33
CA LYS A 58 14.11 14.05 -28.68
C LYS A 58 12.81 14.22 -29.45
N GLY A 59 11.83 14.92 -28.88
CA GLY A 59 10.50 15.08 -29.45
C GLY A 59 9.63 13.81 -29.34
N LEU A 60 10.02 12.83 -28.54
CA LEU A 60 9.28 11.58 -28.34
C LEU A 60 8.41 11.66 -27.09
N LEU A 61 7.26 10.99 -27.13
CA LEU A 61 6.32 10.92 -26.02
C LEU A 61 6.55 9.62 -25.24
N PHE A 62 6.57 9.69 -23.91
CA PHE A 62 6.75 8.53 -23.05
C PHE A 62 5.58 8.40 -22.07
N VAL A 63 5.11 7.17 -21.89
CA VAL A 63 4.10 6.83 -20.89
C VAL A 63 4.60 5.64 -20.06
N GLY A 64 4.79 5.86 -18.76
CA GLY A 64 4.96 4.77 -17.80
C GLY A 64 3.59 4.35 -17.30
N SER A 65 3.20 3.10 -17.53
CA SER A 65 1.88 2.59 -17.14
C SER A 65 1.95 1.36 -16.28
N GLY A 66 1.45 1.49 -15.06
CA GLY A 66 1.22 0.34 -14.20
C GLY A 66 0.14 -0.58 -14.75
N VAL A 67 0.45 -1.86 -14.90
CA VAL A 67 -0.52 -2.90 -15.28
C VAL A 67 -0.74 -3.88 -14.11
N SER A 68 -1.98 -4.07 -13.66
CA SER A 68 -2.31 -4.98 -12.55
C SER A 68 -3.44 -5.94 -12.93
N GLY A 69 -3.40 -7.16 -12.36
CA GLY A 69 -4.41 -8.21 -12.57
C GLY A 69 -3.90 -9.63 -12.76
N GLY A 70 -2.58 -9.82 -12.83
CA GLY A 70 -2.00 -11.13 -13.13
C GLY A 70 -2.31 -11.60 -14.54
N GLU A 71 -2.07 -12.88 -14.83
CA GLU A 71 -2.24 -13.46 -16.17
C GLU A 71 -3.70 -13.38 -16.65
N GLU A 72 -4.64 -13.73 -15.78
CA GLU A 72 -6.07 -13.70 -16.10
C GLU A 72 -6.59 -12.27 -16.29
N GLY A 73 -6.19 -11.34 -15.41
CA GLY A 73 -6.53 -9.93 -15.56
C GLY A 73 -5.96 -9.35 -16.86
N ALA A 74 -4.72 -9.66 -17.23
CA ALA A 74 -4.14 -9.22 -18.50
C ALA A 74 -4.93 -9.74 -19.72
N ARG A 75 -5.53 -10.94 -19.64
CA ARG A 75 -6.30 -11.53 -20.73
C ARG A 75 -7.69 -10.92 -20.92
N TYR A 76 -8.38 -10.60 -19.82
CA TYR A 76 -9.81 -10.26 -19.84
C TYR A 76 -10.12 -8.81 -19.43
N GLY A 77 -9.19 -8.12 -18.77
CA GLY A 77 -9.35 -6.74 -18.36
C GLY A 77 -8.46 -6.38 -17.18
N PRO A 78 -7.25 -5.81 -17.41
CA PRO A 78 -6.39 -5.37 -16.33
C PRO A 78 -6.82 -3.99 -15.80
N SER A 79 -6.29 -3.63 -14.64
CA SER A 79 -6.22 -2.22 -14.24
C SER A 79 -5.00 -1.58 -14.89
N LEU A 80 -5.18 -0.40 -15.49
CA LEU A 80 -4.14 0.34 -16.20
C LEU A 80 -4.00 1.74 -15.61
N MET A 81 -2.77 2.14 -15.31
CA MET A 81 -2.45 3.37 -14.57
C MET A 81 -1.43 4.22 -15.37
N PRO A 82 -1.79 4.76 -16.55
CA PRO A 82 -0.88 5.53 -17.39
C PRO A 82 -0.55 6.91 -16.80
N GLY A 83 0.74 7.26 -16.77
CA GLY A 83 1.22 8.63 -16.53
C GLY A 83 2.47 8.91 -17.38
N GLY A 84 2.82 10.18 -17.58
CA GLY A 84 3.94 10.57 -18.44
C GLY A 84 3.68 11.85 -19.22
N ALA A 85 3.88 11.80 -20.53
CA ALA A 85 3.57 12.89 -21.45
C ALA A 85 2.06 12.93 -21.75
N ILE A 86 1.34 13.93 -21.23
CA ILE A 86 -0.11 14.08 -21.39
C ILE A 86 -0.53 14.13 -22.87
N GLU A 87 0.34 14.62 -23.74
CA GLU A 87 0.13 14.69 -25.18
C GLU A 87 -0.09 13.30 -25.80
N ALA A 88 0.42 12.23 -25.18
CA ALA A 88 0.20 10.85 -25.63
C ALA A 88 -1.21 10.34 -25.31
N TRP A 89 -1.87 10.88 -24.28
CA TRP A 89 -3.12 10.32 -23.76
C TRP A 89 -4.24 10.23 -24.80
N PRO A 90 -4.54 11.27 -25.61
CA PRO A 90 -5.58 11.19 -26.63
C PRO A 90 -5.37 10.06 -27.66
N HIS A 91 -4.10 9.69 -27.92
CA HIS A 91 -3.75 8.66 -28.89
C HIS A 91 -3.95 7.24 -28.34
N ILE A 92 -3.71 7.05 -27.04
CA ILE A 92 -3.73 5.72 -26.40
C ILE A 92 -5.02 5.44 -25.61
N LYS A 93 -5.77 6.49 -25.26
CA LYS A 93 -6.97 6.43 -24.40
C LYS A 93 -7.96 5.35 -24.83
N ASN A 94 -8.31 5.32 -26.12
CA ASN A 94 -9.31 4.37 -26.60
C ASN A 94 -8.83 2.92 -26.45
N ILE A 95 -7.55 2.64 -26.75
CA ILE A 95 -6.97 1.31 -26.59
C ILE A 95 -7.00 0.91 -25.12
N PHE A 96 -6.45 1.77 -24.25
CA PHE A 96 -6.31 1.51 -22.82
C PHE A 96 -7.67 1.28 -22.14
N GLN A 97 -8.64 2.17 -22.35
CA GLN A 97 -9.97 2.03 -21.75
C GLN A 97 -10.77 0.86 -22.35
N SER A 98 -10.55 0.55 -23.64
CA SER A 98 -11.21 -0.60 -24.27
C SER A 98 -10.69 -1.93 -23.78
N ILE A 99 -9.41 -2.05 -23.41
CA ILE A 99 -8.84 -3.31 -22.91
C ILE A 99 -8.92 -3.45 -21.40
N SER A 100 -9.06 -2.36 -20.62
CA SER A 100 -9.06 -2.42 -19.15
C SER A 100 -10.26 -3.20 -18.58
N ALA A 101 -10.24 -3.55 -17.30
CA ALA A 101 -11.47 -3.96 -16.60
C ALA A 101 -12.52 -2.84 -16.67
N LYS A 102 -13.80 -3.21 -16.46
CA LYS A 102 -14.90 -2.26 -16.33
C LYS A 102 -15.70 -2.58 -15.07
N VAL A 103 -16.10 -1.54 -14.34
CA VAL A 103 -16.99 -1.64 -13.17
C VAL A 103 -18.10 -0.63 -13.38
N ASP A 104 -19.36 -1.07 -13.32
CA ASP A 104 -20.54 -0.23 -13.61
C ASP A 104 -20.49 0.48 -14.99
N GLY A 105 -19.79 -0.14 -15.95
CA GLY A 105 -19.56 0.43 -17.29
C GLY A 105 -18.37 1.41 -17.38
N GLU A 106 -17.78 1.82 -16.25
CA GLU A 106 -16.60 2.70 -16.24
C GLU A 106 -15.30 1.88 -16.38
N PRO A 107 -14.35 2.31 -17.25
CA PRO A 107 -13.07 1.64 -17.39
C PRO A 107 -12.19 1.85 -16.14
N CYS A 108 -11.56 0.79 -15.66
CA CYS A 108 -10.51 0.83 -14.64
C CYS A 108 -9.18 1.34 -15.22
N CYS A 109 -9.25 2.48 -15.91
CA CYS A 109 -8.13 3.17 -16.55
C CYS A 109 -8.50 4.64 -16.78
N ASP A 110 -7.67 5.54 -16.26
CA ASP A 110 -7.67 6.95 -16.61
C ASP A 110 -6.25 7.53 -16.54
N TRP A 111 -6.06 8.76 -17.02
CA TRP A 111 -4.78 9.44 -16.92
C TRP A 111 -4.44 9.76 -15.46
N VAL A 112 -3.31 9.23 -14.99
CA VAL A 112 -2.87 9.40 -13.60
C VAL A 112 -2.25 10.77 -13.37
N GLY A 113 -1.35 11.20 -14.27
CA GLY A 113 -0.60 12.43 -14.10
C GLY A 113 0.69 12.47 -14.91
N ASP A 114 1.56 13.40 -14.57
CA ASP A 114 2.81 13.64 -15.30
C ASP A 114 3.92 12.63 -14.93
N GLU A 115 4.93 12.52 -15.79
CA GLU A 115 6.18 11.80 -15.55
C GLU A 115 6.00 10.37 -15.00
N GLY A 116 6.63 10.04 -13.87
CA GLY A 116 6.57 8.71 -13.25
C GLY A 116 5.30 8.41 -12.46
N SER A 117 4.29 9.29 -12.46
CA SER A 117 3.10 9.16 -11.60
C SER A 117 2.35 7.83 -11.77
N GLY A 118 2.21 7.32 -13.00
CA GLY A 118 1.56 6.04 -13.28
C GLY A 118 2.23 4.85 -12.59
N HIS A 119 3.56 4.77 -12.68
CA HIS A 119 4.35 3.77 -11.98
C HIS A 119 4.40 4.00 -10.46
N PHE A 120 4.36 5.25 -9.99
CA PHE A 120 4.25 5.54 -8.55
C PHE A 120 2.92 5.03 -7.97
N VAL A 121 1.79 5.29 -8.64
CA VAL A 121 0.48 4.77 -8.25
C VAL A 121 0.49 3.23 -8.22
N LYS A 122 1.13 2.59 -9.21
CA LYS A 122 1.27 1.13 -9.23
C LYS A 122 2.11 0.58 -8.08
N MET A 123 3.21 1.26 -7.74
CA MET A 123 4.04 0.93 -6.60
C MET A 123 3.22 0.99 -5.30
N VAL A 124 2.48 2.09 -5.07
CA VAL A 124 1.60 2.22 -3.90
C VAL A 124 0.53 1.15 -3.87
N HIS A 125 -0.11 0.82 -5.00
CA HIS A 125 -1.02 -0.31 -5.13
C HIS A 125 -0.39 -1.61 -4.61
N ASN A 126 0.85 -1.93 -5.02
CA ASN A 126 1.52 -3.14 -4.53
C ASN A 126 1.92 -3.06 -3.05
N GLY A 127 2.19 -1.88 -2.52
CA GLY A 127 2.35 -1.69 -1.09
C GLY A 127 1.07 -2.04 -0.32
N ILE A 128 -0.08 -1.51 -0.76
CA ILE A 128 -1.40 -1.81 -0.19
C ILE A 128 -1.70 -3.31 -0.31
N GLU A 129 -1.39 -3.93 -1.45
CA GLU A 129 -1.51 -5.38 -1.65
C GLU A 129 -0.72 -6.18 -0.60
N TYR A 130 0.50 -5.75 -0.25
CA TYR A 130 1.29 -6.40 0.79
C TYR A 130 0.63 -6.26 2.15
N GLY A 131 0.09 -5.08 2.46
CA GLY A 131 -0.67 -4.84 3.68
C GLY A 131 -1.90 -5.74 3.80
N ASP A 132 -2.75 -5.78 2.78
CA ASP A 132 -3.96 -6.60 2.75
C ASP A 132 -3.64 -8.09 2.94
N MET A 133 -2.64 -8.61 2.23
CA MET A 133 -2.20 -10.00 2.38
C MET A 133 -1.73 -10.29 3.82
N GLN A 134 -0.94 -9.39 4.41
CA GLN A 134 -0.42 -9.58 5.77
C GLN A 134 -1.55 -9.55 6.81
N LEU A 135 -2.52 -8.64 6.68
CA LEU A 135 -3.69 -8.57 7.55
C LEU A 135 -4.53 -9.86 7.50
N ILE A 136 -4.72 -10.40 6.29
CA ILE A 136 -5.43 -11.68 6.10
C ILE A 136 -4.65 -12.84 6.74
N CYS A 137 -3.32 -12.87 6.61
CA CYS A 137 -2.48 -13.86 7.28
C CYS A 137 -2.58 -13.78 8.81
N GLU A 138 -2.68 -12.58 9.39
CA GLU A 138 -2.87 -12.40 10.83
C GLU A 138 -4.23 -12.89 11.31
N ALA A 139 -5.30 -12.60 10.55
CA ALA A 139 -6.62 -13.16 10.82
C ALA A 139 -6.59 -14.70 10.77
N TYR A 140 -5.97 -15.27 9.73
CA TYR A 140 -5.76 -16.72 9.62
C TYR A 140 -4.99 -17.31 10.82
N HIS A 141 -3.91 -16.65 11.26
CA HIS A 141 -3.10 -17.12 12.38
C HIS A 141 -3.90 -17.13 13.70
N LEU A 142 -4.73 -16.11 13.94
CA LEU A 142 -5.61 -16.06 15.11
C LEU A 142 -6.70 -17.13 15.05
N LEU A 143 -7.35 -17.33 13.91
CA LEU A 143 -8.36 -18.38 13.73
C LEU A 143 -7.74 -19.78 13.96
N LYS A 144 -6.53 -20.01 13.47
CA LYS A 144 -5.81 -21.27 13.62
C LYS A 144 -5.33 -21.49 15.05
N ASP A 145 -4.52 -20.59 15.61
CA ASP A 145 -3.80 -20.86 16.85
C ASP A 145 -4.56 -20.41 18.09
N ALA A 146 -5.26 -19.26 18.04
CA ALA A 146 -6.07 -18.81 19.17
C ALA A 146 -7.35 -19.65 19.31
N LEU A 147 -8.01 -20.00 18.20
CA LEU A 147 -9.30 -20.69 18.22
C LEU A 147 -9.21 -22.20 17.92
N GLY A 148 -8.10 -22.69 17.38
CA GLY A 148 -7.92 -24.11 17.06
C GLY A 148 -8.84 -24.60 15.94
N LEU A 149 -9.22 -23.72 15.00
CA LEU A 149 -10.10 -24.08 13.89
C LEU A 149 -9.34 -24.82 12.79
N ASP A 150 -10.03 -25.73 12.11
CA ASP A 150 -9.48 -26.39 10.93
C ASP A 150 -9.63 -25.53 9.66
N HIS A 151 -8.99 -25.97 8.57
CA HIS A 151 -8.96 -25.21 7.31
C HIS A 151 -10.29 -25.18 6.56
N ASP A 152 -11.17 -26.16 6.75
CA ASP A 152 -12.50 -26.16 6.14
C ASP A 152 -13.40 -25.14 6.87
N GLU A 153 -13.33 -25.08 8.21
CA GLU A 153 -13.99 -24.06 9.02
C GLU A 153 -13.49 -22.65 8.67
N MET A 154 -12.16 -22.47 8.58
CA MET A 154 -11.58 -21.17 8.20
C MET A 154 -11.98 -20.77 6.78
N SER A 155 -11.99 -21.70 5.82
CA SER A 155 -12.47 -21.43 4.46
C SER A 155 -13.91 -20.90 4.47
N GLN A 156 -14.80 -21.54 5.24
CA GLN A 156 -16.18 -21.10 5.36
C GLN A 156 -16.30 -19.70 5.98
N ILE A 157 -15.50 -19.39 7.01
CA ILE A 157 -15.47 -18.06 7.63
C ILE A 157 -15.04 -16.99 6.62
N PHE A 158 -13.96 -17.21 5.87
CA PHE A 158 -13.53 -16.26 4.83
C PHE A 158 -14.57 -16.13 3.71
N SER A 159 -15.24 -17.22 3.32
CA SER A 159 -16.38 -17.17 2.39
C SER A 159 -17.55 -16.32 2.90
N ASP A 160 -17.83 -16.36 4.21
CA ASP A 160 -18.88 -15.56 4.81
C ASP A 160 -18.47 -14.08 4.95
N TRP A 161 -17.21 -13.81 5.28
CA TRP A 161 -16.65 -12.46 5.27
C TRP A 161 -16.69 -11.83 3.87
N ASN A 162 -16.50 -12.62 2.82
CA ASN A 162 -16.55 -12.15 1.43
C ASN A 162 -17.95 -11.74 0.95
N LYS A 163 -19.00 -11.93 1.76
CA LYS A 163 -20.38 -11.50 1.44
C LYS A 163 -20.72 -10.12 2.03
N GLY A 164 -19.80 -9.51 2.77
CA GLY A 164 -20.01 -8.25 3.47
C GLY A 164 -18.98 -7.18 3.08
N GLU A 165 -18.63 -6.32 4.03
CA GLU A 165 -17.69 -5.19 3.81
C GLU A 165 -16.26 -5.59 3.42
N LEU A 166 -15.91 -6.87 3.63
CA LEU A 166 -14.63 -7.46 3.23
C LEU A 166 -14.66 -8.11 1.83
N ASP A 167 -15.78 -8.01 1.08
CA ASP A 167 -15.88 -8.50 -0.29
C ASP A 167 -14.72 -7.97 -1.15
N SER A 168 -13.83 -8.90 -1.48
CA SER A 168 -12.60 -8.62 -2.19
C SER A 168 -12.00 -9.87 -2.79
N PHE A 169 -11.23 -9.69 -3.87
CA PHE A 169 -10.55 -10.81 -4.51
C PHE A 169 -9.61 -11.57 -3.55
N LEU A 170 -8.88 -10.86 -2.69
CA LEU A 170 -7.93 -11.49 -1.76
C LEU A 170 -8.64 -12.36 -0.71
N ILE A 171 -9.82 -11.96 -0.23
CA ILE A 171 -10.62 -12.77 0.70
C ILE A 171 -11.20 -14.00 -0.02
N GLU A 172 -11.70 -13.82 -1.25
CA GLU A 172 -12.21 -14.91 -2.09
C GLU A 172 -11.15 -16.00 -2.32
N ILE A 173 -9.96 -15.62 -2.82
CA ILE A 173 -8.89 -16.60 -3.07
C ILE A 173 -8.38 -17.23 -1.78
N THR A 174 -8.41 -16.50 -0.65
CA THR A 174 -8.03 -17.06 0.65
C THR A 174 -8.96 -18.20 1.05
N SER A 175 -10.27 -18.03 0.89
CA SER A 175 -11.22 -19.13 1.13
C SER A 175 -10.92 -20.34 0.23
N ASN A 176 -10.69 -20.11 -1.07
CA ASN A 176 -10.38 -21.17 -2.03
C ASN A 176 -9.07 -21.90 -1.70
N ILE A 177 -8.03 -21.17 -1.29
CA ILE A 177 -6.72 -21.72 -0.89
C ILE A 177 -6.87 -22.61 0.34
N LEU A 178 -7.62 -22.17 1.36
CA LEU A 178 -7.81 -22.93 2.60
C LEU A 178 -8.55 -24.25 2.36
N LYS A 179 -9.50 -24.25 1.41
CA LYS A 179 -10.26 -25.45 1.01
C LYS A 179 -9.45 -26.43 0.16
N TYR A 180 -8.39 -25.98 -0.50
CA TYR A 180 -7.66 -26.80 -1.47
C TYR A 180 -6.82 -27.88 -0.79
N LYS A 181 -7.03 -29.15 -1.17
CA LYS A 181 -6.37 -30.32 -0.57
C LYS A 181 -5.52 -31.08 -1.58
N THR A 182 -4.40 -31.62 -1.09
CA THR A 182 -3.53 -32.58 -1.79
C THR A 182 -3.27 -33.75 -0.85
N ASP A 183 -3.47 -34.98 -1.31
CA ASP A 183 -3.41 -36.19 -0.48
C ASP A 183 -4.33 -36.12 0.76
N SER A 184 -5.54 -35.58 0.59
CA SER A 184 -6.54 -35.36 1.66
C SER A 184 -6.14 -34.37 2.77
N GLU A 185 -4.99 -33.70 2.66
CA GLU A 185 -4.54 -32.66 3.58
C GLU A 185 -4.59 -31.27 2.93
N PRO A 186 -4.90 -30.19 3.68
CA PRO A 186 -4.87 -28.82 3.15
C PRO A 186 -3.49 -28.47 2.59
N LEU A 187 -3.37 -28.11 1.31
CA LEU A 187 -2.07 -27.85 0.67
C LEU A 187 -1.29 -26.73 1.38
N VAL A 188 -1.99 -25.72 1.90
CA VAL A 188 -1.39 -24.57 2.58
C VAL A 188 -0.51 -24.97 3.76
N THR A 189 -0.77 -26.10 4.44
CA THR A 189 0.06 -26.57 5.56
C THR A 189 1.40 -27.17 5.11
N LYS A 190 1.50 -27.55 3.83
CA LYS A 190 2.71 -28.11 3.21
C LYS A 190 3.59 -27.04 2.57
N ILE A 191 3.08 -25.80 2.40
CA ILE A 191 3.82 -24.69 1.81
C ILE A 191 4.83 -24.14 2.81
N ARG A 192 6.09 -23.94 2.37
CA ARG A 192 7.13 -23.32 3.20
C ARG A 192 6.77 -21.87 3.52
N ASP A 193 6.78 -21.52 4.81
CA ASP A 193 6.47 -20.20 5.37
C ASP A 193 7.62 -19.19 5.17
N SER A 194 8.02 -18.97 3.91
CA SER A 194 9.06 -18.03 3.50
C SER A 194 8.55 -17.21 2.30
N ALA A 195 7.97 -16.05 2.58
CA ALA A 195 7.34 -15.21 1.58
C ALA A 195 8.37 -14.49 0.70
N GLY A 196 8.28 -14.72 -0.62
CA GLY A 196 9.05 -13.96 -1.60
C GLY A 196 8.54 -12.52 -1.77
N GLN A 197 9.38 -11.68 -2.37
CA GLN A 197 9.01 -10.33 -2.80
C GLN A 197 9.82 -9.92 -4.04
N LYS A 198 9.21 -9.15 -4.93
CA LYS A 198 9.84 -8.65 -6.18
C LYS A 198 10.31 -7.20 -6.08
N GLY A 199 10.29 -6.60 -4.89
CA GLY A 199 10.83 -5.25 -4.62
C GLY A 199 9.81 -4.11 -4.57
N THR A 200 8.67 -4.20 -5.28
CA THR A 200 7.71 -3.09 -5.37
C THR A 200 7.11 -2.67 -4.03
N GLY A 201 6.73 -3.61 -3.16
CA GLY A 201 6.25 -3.29 -1.81
C GLY A 201 7.32 -2.59 -0.94
N LYS A 202 8.59 -2.97 -1.11
CA LYS A 202 9.73 -2.33 -0.44
C LYS A 202 9.91 -0.89 -0.89
N TRP A 203 9.76 -0.59 -2.19
CA TRP A 203 9.85 0.78 -2.70
C TRP A 203 8.79 1.70 -2.13
N THR A 204 7.56 1.21 -1.88
CA THR A 204 6.53 1.99 -1.18
C THR A 204 6.97 2.39 0.23
N ALA A 205 7.51 1.45 1.00
CA ALA A 205 8.01 1.72 2.35
C ALA A 205 9.23 2.66 2.35
N ILE A 206 10.15 2.51 1.38
CA ILE A 206 11.31 3.40 1.22
C ILE A 206 10.83 4.82 0.86
N SER A 207 9.94 4.95 -0.12
CA SER A 207 9.40 6.26 -0.53
C SER A 207 8.67 6.94 0.62
N ALA A 208 7.94 6.18 1.45
CA ALA A 208 7.30 6.72 2.64
C ALA A 208 8.32 7.31 3.63
N LEU A 209 9.45 6.64 3.85
CA LEU A 209 10.53 7.14 4.69
C LEU A 209 11.20 8.37 4.07
N GLU A 210 11.46 8.36 2.76
CA GLU A 210 12.07 9.48 2.02
C GLU A 210 11.21 10.75 2.08
N TYR A 211 9.88 10.60 1.98
CA TYR A 211 8.93 11.73 2.00
C TYR A 211 8.32 12.01 3.39
N GLY A 212 8.83 11.38 4.45
CA GLY A 212 8.40 11.66 5.82
C GLY A 212 6.95 11.26 6.14
N MET A 213 6.41 10.25 5.47
CA MET A 213 5.03 9.80 5.62
C MET A 213 4.90 8.52 6.47
N PRO A 214 3.98 8.48 7.45
CA PRO A 214 3.84 7.35 8.39
C PRO A 214 3.06 6.18 7.78
N VAL A 215 3.60 5.54 6.75
CA VAL A 215 3.00 4.38 6.08
C VAL A 215 3.40 3.08 6.78
N THR A 216 3.03 2.99 8.07
CA THR A 216 3.57 1.99 8.99
C THR A 216 3.12 0.57 8.68
N LEU A 217 1.87 0.37 8.24
CA LEU A 217 1.33 -0.97 8.00
C LEU A 217 2.02 -1.64 6.81
N ILE A 218 2.25 -0.91 5.72
CA ILE A 218 2.98 -1.43 4.57
C ILE A 218 4.43 -1.73 4.94
N GLY A 219 5.05 -0.88 5.77
CA GLY A 219 6.38 -1.14 6.33
C GLY A 219 6.45 -2.46 7.09
N GLU A 220 5.52 -2.68 8.03
CA GLU A 220 5.43 -3.93 8.78
C GLU A 220 5.12 -5.14 7.89
N ALA A 221 4.29 -4.98 6.85
CA ALA A 221 4.04 -6.05 5.88
C ALA A 221 5.30 -6.45 5.10
N VAL A 222 6.17 -5.49 4.76
CA VAL A 222 7.48 -5.77 4.16
C VAL A 222 8.39 -6.48 5.17
N PHE A 223 8.48 -5.99 6.41
CA PHE A 223 9.31 -6.62 7.44
C PHE A 223 8.84 -8.02 7.84
N ALA A 224 7.53 -8.28 7.85
CA ALA A 224 6.97 -9.61 8.09
C ALA A 224 7.43 -10.62 7.03
N ARG A 225 7.52 -10.21 5.75
CA ARG A 225 8.10 -11.06 4.69
C ARG A 225 9.59 -11.32 4.93
N CYS A 226 10.35 -10.29 5.31
CA CYS A 226 11.76 -10.44 5.68
C CYS A 226 11.92 -11.43 6.86
N LEU A 227 11.12 -11.30 7.92
CA LEU A 227 11.12 -12.19 9.08
C LEU A 227 10.78 -13.64 8.68
N SER A 228 9.81 -13.84 7.77
CA SER A 228 9.46 -15.18 7.29
C SER A 228 10.64 -15.85 6.55
N SER A 229 11.46 -15.07 5.84
CA SER A 229 12.63 -15.56 5.11
C SER A 229 13.75 -16.07 6.02
N LEU A 230 13.80 -15.61 7.27
CA LEU A 230 14.71 -16.10 8.31
C LEU A 230 14.23 -17.46 8.88
N LYS A 231 13.73 -18.37 8.04
CA LYS A 231 13.08 -19.63 8.46
C LYS A 231 13.97 -20.48 9.35
N ASP A 232 15.20 -20.73 8.91
CA ASP A 232 16.12 -21.62 9.64
C ASP A 232 16.54 -21.00 10.98
N GLU A 233 16.65 -19.67 11.04
CA GLU A 233 16.93 -18.93 12.26
C GLU A 233 15.72 -18.96 13.23
N ARG A 234 14.49 -18.77 12.72
CA ARG A 234 13.27 -18.91 13.54
C ARG A 234 13.12 -20.32 14.13
N VAL A 235 13.43 -21.37 13.37
CA VAL A 235 13.42 -22.76 13.85
C VAL A 235 14.48 -23.00 14.92
N LYS A 236 15.64 -22.35 14.85
CA LYS A 236 16.63 -22.40 15.92
C LYS A 236 16.14 -21.63 17.14
N ALA A 237 15.70 -20.39 16.95
CA ALA A 237 15.23 -19.50 18.01
C ALA A 237 14.06 -20.09 18.81
N SER A 238 13.15 -20.82 18.17
CA SER A 238 11.99 -21.45 18.85
C SER A 238 12.37 -22.51 19.88
N LYS A 239 13.63 -22.98 19.90
CA LYS A 239 14.15 -23.90 20.92
C LYS A 239 14.69 -23.18 22.17
N TYR A 240 14.98 -21.88 22.05
CA TYR A 240 15.58 -21.07 23.12
C TYR A 240 14.59 -20.05 23.70
N LEU A 241 13.75 -19.45 22.86
CA LEU A 241 12.81 -18.41 23.26
C LEU A 241 11.48 -19.04 23.66
N LYS A 242 10.98 -18.67 24.85
CA LYS A 242 9.69 -19.13 25.36
C LYS A 242 8.63 -18.04 25.20
N GLY A 243 7.44 -18.43 24.77
CA GLY A 243 6.25 -17.58 24.76
C GLY A 243 5.41 -17.73 26.04
N PRO A 244 4.26 -17.04 26.12
CA PRO A 244 3.34 -17.14 27.25
C PRO A 244 2.76 -18.56 27.43
N SER A 245 2.34 -18.87 28.67
CA SER A 245 1.76 -20.18 29.02
C SER A 245 0.28 -20.23 28.63
N GLY A 246 -0.02 -20.91 27.52
CA GLY A 246 -1.38 -21.07 26.99
C GLY A 246 -1.59 -20.25 25.72
N GLN A 247 -1.87 -20.94 24.62
CA GLN A 247 -1.98 -20.33 23.28
C GLN A 247 -3.43 -20.25 22.78
N GLN A 248 -4.39 -20.78 23.55
CA GLN A 248 -5.79 -20.82 23.15
C GLN A 248 -6.63 -19.78 23.89
N TYR A 249 -7.50 -19.13 23.13
CA TYR A 249 -8.52 -18.23 23.63
C TYR A 249 -9.60 -19.02 24.38
N LYS A 250 -9.95 -18.55 25.59
CA LYS A 250 -10.92 -19.22 26.47
C LYS A 250 -12.33 -18.63 26.43
N GLY A 251 -12.53 -17.54 25.68
CA GLY A 251 -13.85 -16.90 25.54
C GLY A 251 -14.71 -17.53 24.46
N ASN A 252 -15.78 -16.83 24.07
CA ASN A 252 -16.68 -17.29 23.01
C ASN A 252 -16.00 -17.23 21.64
N LYS A 253 -15.83 -18.39 20.97
CA LYS A 253 -15.20 -18.46 19.65
C LYS A 253 -15.93 -17.65 18.59
N LYS A 254 -17.26 -17.72 18.54
CA LYS A 254 -18.08 -17.02 17.52
C LYS A 254 -17.96 -15.50 17.66
N GLU A 255 -17.96 -15.02 18.89
CA GLU A 255 -17.74 -13.60 19.19
C GLU A 255 -16.34 -13.16 18.78
N PHE A 256 -15.31 -13.96 19.09
CA PHE A 256 -13.94 -13.63 18.73
C PHE A 256 -13.70 -13.64 17.20
N ILE A 257 -14.37 -14.52 16.45
CA ILE A 257 -14.35 -14.50 14.98
C ILE A 257 -14.87 -13.16 14.44
N GLU A 258 -15.97 -12.64 15.00
CA GLU A 258 -16.49 -11.32 14.62
C GLU A 258 -15.52 -10.20 15.03
N HIS A 259 -14.87 -10.31 16.18
CA HIS A 259 -13.84 -9.35 16.57
C HIS A 259 -12.67 -9.33 15.60
N ILE A 260 -12.18 -10.51 15.16
CA ILE A 260 -11.12 -10.62 14.14
C ILE A 260 -11.56 -9.99 12.83
N ARG A 261 -12.80 -10.23 12.38
CA ARG A 261 -13.36 -9.63 11.16
C ARG A 261 -13.33 -8.11 11.21
N LYS A 262 -13.79 -7.52 12.31
CA LYS A 262 -13.80 -6.07 12.53
C LYS A 262 -12.39 -5.48 12.67
N ALA A 263 -11.47 -6.19 13.34
CA ALA A 263 -10.06 -5.80 13.43
C ALA A 263 -9.39 -5.76 12.06
N LEU A 264 -9.66 -6.77 11.23
CA LEU A 264 -9.21 -6.86 9.84
C LEU A 264 -9.73 -5.67 9.02
N TYR A 265 -11.02 -5.38 9.11
CA TYR A 265 -11.62 -4.26 8.38
C TYR A 265 -11.07 -2.90 8.81
N ALA A 266 -10.98 -2.63 10.12
CA ALA A 266 -10.42 -1.38 10.64
C ALA A 266 -8.95 -1.18 10.23
N SER A 267 -8.14 -2.24 10.31
CA SER A 267 -6.73 -2.18 9.93
C SER A 267 -6.55 -1.98 8.43
N LYS A 268 -7.42 -2.57 7.61
CA LYS A 268 -7.47 -2.33 6.17
C LYS A 268 -7.77 -0.86 5.87
N ILE A 269 -8.75 -0.25 6.54
CA ILE A 269 -9.04 1.18 6.40
C ILE A 269 -7.79 2.03 6.66
N VAL A 270 -7.06 1.74 7.73
CA VAL A 270 -5.81 2.44 8.06
C VAL A 270 -4.74 2.27 6.99
N SER A 271 -4.53 1.06 6.46
CA SER A 271 -3.58 0.80 5.37
C SER A 271 -3.85 1.68 4.15
N TYR A 272 -5.11 1.76 3.74
CA TYR A 272 -5.50 2.59 2.61
C TYR A 272 -5.39 4.08 2.93
N ALA A 273 -5.79 4.53 4.11
CA ALA A 273 -5.59 5.91 4.56
C ALA A 273 -4.11 6.32 4.46
N GLN A 274 -3.20 5.46 4.94
CA GLN A 274 -1.76 5.68 4.83
C GLN A 274 -1.26 5.69 3.37
N GLY A 275 -1.76 4.79 2.52
CA GLY A 275 -1.41 4.76 1.09
C GLY A 275 -1.83 6.04 0.35
N PHE A 276 -3.05 6.53 0.60
CA PHE A 276 -3.53 7.79 0.01
C PHE A 276 -2.83 9.02 0.58
N MET A 277 -2.42 9.00 1.85
CA MET A 277 -1.55 10.02 2.43
C MET A 277 -0.20 10.10 1.67
N LEU A 278 0.40 8.95 1.35
CA LEU A 278 1.64 8.90 0.57
C LEU A 278 1.46 9.43 -0.85
N LEU A 279 0.37 9.04 -1.53
CA LEU A 279 0.03 9.59 -2.86
C LEU A 279 -0.08 11.12 -2.83
N ARG A 280 -0.74 11.66 -1.80
CA ARG A 280 -0.90 13.11 -1.64
C ARG A 280 0.42 13.81 -1.38
N GLU A 281 1.31 13.23 -0.57
CA GLU A 281 2.61 13.84 -0.34
C GLU A 281 3.49 13.79 -1.59
N ALA A 282 3.51 12.67 -2.31
CA ALA A 282 4.18 12.57 -3.60
C ALA A 282 3.63 13.58 -4.61
N ALA A 283 2.32 13.81 -4.66
CA ALA A 283 1.72 14.82 -5.50
C ALA A 283 2.27 16.23 -5.22
N LYS A 284 2.50 16.58 -3.95
CA LYS A 284 3.13 17.87 -3.58
C LYS A 284 4.61 17.91 -3.97
N VAL A 285 5.38 16.88 -3.59
CA VAL A 285 6.83 16.81 -3.84
C VAL A 285 7.15 16.91 -5.32
N PHE A 286 6.37 16.23 -6.17
CA PHE A 286 6.58 16.21 -7.62
C PHE A 286 5.70 17.18 -8.41
N ASN A 287 4.85 17.95 -7.73
CA ASN A 287 3.87 18.83 -8.35
C ASN A 287 2.95 18.12 -9.36
N TRP A 288 2.59 16.86 -9.06
CA TRP A 288 1.64 16.09 -9.87
C TRP A 288 0.20 16.45 -9.50
N LYS A 289 -0.67 16.49 -10.50
CA LYS A 289 -2.11 16.68 -10.31
C LYS A 289 -2.81 15.32 -10.28
N LEU A 290 -2.75 14.64 -9.14
CA LEU A 290 -3.39 13.34 -8.96
C LEU A 290 -4.88 13.50 -8.65
N ASN A 291 -5.72 12.68 -9.31
CA ASN A 291 -7.13 12.53 -8.95
C ASN A 291 -7.31 11.26 -8.12
N TYR A 292 -7.48 11.42 -6.80
CA TYR A 292 -7.59 10.29 -5.87
C TYR A 292 -8.86 9.46 -6.10
N GLY A 293 -9.96 10.07 -6.51
CA GLY A 293 -11.18 9.36 -6.91
C GLY A 293 -10.97 8.49 -8.14
N ALA A 294 -10.25 9.01 -9.15
CA ALA A 294 -9.88 8.24 -10.35
C ALA A 294 -8.89 7.11 -10.01
N ILE A 295 -7.94 7.33 -9.11
CA ILE A 295 -7.04 6.28 -8.62
C ILE A 295 -7.83 5.16 -7.92
N ALA A 296 -8.77 5.52 -7.04
CA ALA A 296 -9.66 4.55 -6.41
C ALA A 296 -10.47 3.77 -7.45
N LEU A 297 -11.03 4.46 -8.46
CA LEU A 297 -11.75 3.85 -9.58
C LEU A 297 -10.87 2.84 -10.35
N MET A 298 -9.64 3.22 -10.70
CA MET A 298 -8.70 2.34 -11.40
C MET A 298 -8.42 1.06 -10.60
N TRP A 299 -8.48 1.12 -9.27
CA TRP A 299 -8.28 -0.04 -8.41
C TRP A 299 -9.57 -0.86 -8.17
N ARG A 300 -10.78 -0.34 -8.47
CA ARG A 300 -12.06 -1.03 -8.19
C ARG A 300 -12.20 -2.37 -8.92
N GLY A 301 -11.56 -2.53 -10.07
CA GLY A 301 -11.62 -3.74 -10.90
C GLY A 301 -10.28 -4.02 -11.59
N GLY A 302 -10.13 -5.24 -12.10
CA GLY A 302 -8.94 -5.68 -12.85
C GLY A 302 -7.68 -5.89 -12.01
N CYS A 303 -7.46 -5.13 -10.93
CA CYS A 303 -6.28 -5.25 -10.08
C CYS A 303 -6.42 -6.32 -8.98
N ILE A 304 -5.34 -6.59 -8.24
CA ILE A 304 -5.32 -7.59 -7.16
C ILE A 304 -6.09 -7.11 -5.93
N ILE A 305 -6.00 -5.82 -5.58
CA ILE A 305 -6.68 -5.24 -4.41
C ILE A 305 -8.15 -4.87 -4.67
N ARG A 306 -8.73 -5.33 -5.79
CA ARG A 306 -10.12 -5.03 -6.17
C ARG A 306 -11.09 -5.49 -5.08
N SER A 307 -12.01 -4.61 -4.73
CA SER A 307 -12.94 -4.81 -3.61
C SER A 307 -14.08 -3.79 -3.65
N VAL A 308 -15.20 -4.11 -3.01
CA VAL A 308 -16.31 -3.15 -2.80
C VAL A 308 -15.85 -1.93 -2.01
N PHE A 309 -14.86 -2.11 -1.14
CA PHE A 309 -14.22 -1.09 -0.32
C PHE A 309 -13.72 0.13 -1.13
N LEU A 310 -13.20 -0.10 -2.34
CA LEU A 310 -12.69 0.96 -3.21
C LEU A 310 -13.80 1.85 -3.78
N GLY A 311 -15.03 1.36 -3.85
CA GLY A 311 -16.20 2.19 -4.18
C GLY A 311 -16.44 3.27 -3.12
N ASN A 312 -16.26 2.92 -1.84
CA ASN A 312 -16.42 3.87 -0.74
C ASN A 312 -15.31 4.93 -0.74
N ILE A 313 -14.07 4.55 -1.07
CA ILE A 313 -12.97 5.52 -1.22
C ILE A 313 -13.25 6.49 -2.36
N LYS A 314 -13.72 5.97 -3.52
CA LYS A 314 -14.12 6.83 -4.65
C LYS A 314 -15.21 7.82 -4.21
N ALA A 315 -16.25 7.34 -3.53
CA ALA A 315 -17.34 8.18 -3.06
C ALA A 315 -16.87 9.29 -2.08
N ALA A 316 -15.93 8.98 -1.19
CA ALA A 316 -15.34 9.96 -0.28
C ALA A 316 -14.61 11.08 -1.03
N TYR A 317 -13.82 10.75 -2.05
CA TYR A 317 -13.12 11.75 -2.88
C TYR A 317 -14.01 12.45 -3.91
N ASP A 318 -15.08 11.81 -4.40
CA ASP A 318 -16.09 12.46 -5.22
C ASP A 318 -16.82 13.56 -4.39
N LYS A 319 -17.09 13.29 -3.11
CA LYS A 319 -17.71 14.22 -2.17
C LYS A 319 -16.75 15.35 -1.77
N ASN A 320 -15.48 15.03 -1.50
CA ASN A 320 -14.45 15.99 -1.15
C ASN A 320 -13.11 15.64 -1.82
N PRO A 321 -12.80 16.23 -2.98
CA PRO A 321 -11.54 15.98 -3.68
C PRO A 321 -10.28 16.39 -2.88
N GLU A 322 -10.43 17.36 -1.97
CA GLU A 322 -9.36 17.90 -1.11
C GLU A 322 -9.28 17.18 0.25
N LEU A 323 -9.93 16.01 0.39
CA LEU A 323 -9.92 15.24 1.63
C LEU A 323 -8.48 14.93 2.06
N SER A 324 -8.13 15.40 3.25
CA SER A 324 -6.76 15.30 3.77
C SER A 324 -6.39 13.89 4.21
N ASN A 325 -7.35 13.13 4.71
CA ASN A 325 -7.19 11.75 5.14
C ASN A 325 -8.53 11.02 5.02
N LEU A 326 -8.52 9.76 4.56
CA LEU A 326 -9.72 8.93 4.48
C LEU A 326 -10.41 8.74 5.82
N LEU A 327 -9.67 8.71 6.93
CA LEU A 327 -10.21 8.62 8.29
C LEU A 327 -11.01 9.87 8.72
N MET A 328 -11.10 10.91 7.89
CA MET A 328 -11.90 12.10 8.15
C MET A 328 -13.18 12.17 7.30
N ASP A 329 -13.42 11.19 6.43
CA ASP A 329 -14.74 11.05 5.80
C ASP A 329 -15.68 10.24 6.71
N GLN A 330 -16.95 10.65 6.74
CA GLN A 330 -17.97 10.13 7.66
C GLN A 330 -18.12 8.61 7.59
N PHE A 331 -18.08 8.03 6.39
CA PHE A 331 -18.23 6.58 6.24
C PHE A 331 -17.12 5.82 6.97
N PHE A 332 -15.87 6.29 6.83
CA PHE A 332 -14.72 5.65 7.46
C PHE A 332 -14.65 5.93 8.97
N CYS A 333 -15.07 7.12 9.41
CA CYS A 333 -15.26 7.41 10.84
C CYS A 333 -16.22 6.39 11.46
N ASP A 334 -17.42 6.25 10.89
CA ASP A 334 -18.46 5.35 11.40
C ASP A 334 -17.98 3.88 11.37
N ALA A 335 -17.28 3.48 10.31
CA ALA A 335 -16.72 2.13 10.19
C ALA A 335 -15.68 1.83 11.29
N ILE A 336 -14.77 2.77 11.56
CA ILE A 336 -13.76 2.64 12.61
C ILE A 336 -14.39 2.64 13.99
N ASP A 337 -15.35 3.53 14.26
CA ASP A 337 -16.05 3.60 15.54
C ASP A 337 -16.77 2.28 15.86
N ASN A 338 -17.39 1.66 14.85
CA ASN A 338 -18.05 0.36 14.97
C ASN A 338 -17.09 -0.83 15.15
N CYS A 339 -15.79 -0.64 14.88
CA CYS A 339 -14.78 -1.69 14.90
C CYS A 339 -13.75 -1.55 16.03
N GLN A 340 -13.50 -0.34 16.55
CA GLN A 340 -12.32 -0.08 17.38
C GLN A 340 -12.27 -0.89 18.69
N GLU A 341 -13.41 -1.16 19.33
CA GLU A 341 -13.43 -2.01 20.53
C GLU A 341 -13.01 -3.45 20.22
N SER A 342 -13.58 -4.00 19.13
CA SER A 342 -13.24 -5.33 18.63
C SER A 342 -11.77 -5.44 18.24
N TRP A 343 -11.28 -4.39 17.60
CA TRP A 343 -9.90 -4.27 17.17
C TRP A 343 -8.92 -4.27 18.34
N ARG A 344 -9.20 -3.48 19.38
CA ARG A 344 -8.43 -3.46 20.63
C ARG A 344 -8.43 -4.83 21.31
N HIS A 345 -9.60 -5.48 21.36
CA HIS A 345 -9.73 -6.81 21.96
C HIS A 345 -8.87 -7.85 21.24
N VAL A 346 -8.84 -7.82 19.89
CA VAL A 346 -7.99 -8.70 19.09
C VAL A 346 -6.51 -8.46 19.35
N VAL A 347 -6.05 -7.20 19.31
CA VAL A 347 -4.63 -6.88 19.54
C VAL A 347 -4.21 -7.27 20.96
N ALA A 348 -5.00 -6.95 21.98
CA ALA A 348 -4.71 -7.34 23.36
C ALA A 348 -4.68 -8.87 23.53
N THR A 349 -5.64 -9.58 22.94
CA THR A 349 -5.69 -11.04 22.97
C THR A 349 -4.48 -11.64 22.27
N ALA A 350 -4.13 -11.16 21.08
CA ALA A 350 -2.97 -11.62 20.32
C ALA A 350 -1.66 -11.48 21.14
N VAL A 351 -1.45 -10.32 21.76
CA VAL A 351 -0.28 -10.05 22.61
C VAL A 351 -0.23 -11.00 23.81
N THR A 352 -1.37 -11.20 24.51
CA THR A 352 -1.43 -12.08 25.68
C THR A 352 -1.21 -13.56 25.35
N LEU A 353 -1.61 -13.99 24.14
CA LEU A 353 -1.39 -15.35 23.64
C LEU A 353 -0.04 -15.53 22.94
N GLY A 354 0.70 -14.45 22.68
CA GLY A 354 1.98 -14.50 21.96
C GLY A 354 1.83 -14.77 20.46
N ILE A 355 0.70 -14.38 19.86
CA ILE A 355 0.45 -14.50 18.42
C ILE A 355 0.88 -13.18 17.76
N PRO A 356 1.84 -13.19 16.81
CA PRO A 356 2.33 -11.97 16.19
C PRO A 356 1.29 -11.36 15.25
N THR A 357 0.93 -10.10 15.51
CA THR A 357 0.00 -9.31 14.70
C THR A 357 0.58 -7.93 14.33
N PRO A 358 1.74 -7.87 13.64
CA PRO A 358 2.42 -6.60 13.38
C PRO A 358 1.55 -5.60 12.62
N ALA A 359 0.76 -6.04 11.63
CA ALA A 359 -0.10 -5.17 10.85
C ALA A 359 -1.33 -4.68 11.66
N PHE A 360 -2.00 -5.54 12.43
CA PHE A 360 -3.08 -5.08 13.32
C PHE A 360 -2.58 -4.12 14.40
N SER A 361 -1.44 -4.43 15.01
CA SER A 361 -0.85 -3.62 16.09
C SER A 361 -0.40 -2.25 15.58
N THR A 362 0.30 -2.18 14.45
CA THR A 362 0.79 -0.90 13.91
C THR A 362 -0.35 -0.02 13.39
N ALA A 363 -1.39 -0.61 12.81
CA ALA A 363 -2.55 0.18 12.40
C ALA A 363 -3.29 0.76 13.62
N LEU A 364 -3.42 0.02 14.73
CA LEU A 364 -4.05 0.52 15.95
C LEU A 364 -3.22 1.65 16.57
N ALA A 365 -1.90 1.46 16.62
CA ALA A 365 -0.97 2.47 17.09
C ALA A 365 -1.01 3.74 16.22
N PHE A 366 -1.08 3.60 14.89
CA PHE A 366 -1.27 4.73 13.98
C PHE A 366 -2.60 5.44 14.24
N TYR A 367 -3.71 4.70 14.37
CA TYR A 367 -5.02 5.30 14.62
C TYR A 367 -5.04 6.11 15.92
N ASP A 368 -4.56 5.51 17.01
CA ASP A 368 -4.47 6.19 18.31
C ASP A 368 -3.49 7.38 18.27
N GLY A 369 -2.40 7.26 17.51
CA GLY A 369 -1.46 8.35 17.28
C GLY A 369 -2.08 9.52 16.49
N PHE A 370 -2.77 9.21 15.40
CA PHE A 370 -3.33 10.19 14.47
C PHE A 370 -4.50 10.99 15.08
N ARG A 371 -5.32 10.36 15.93
CA ARG A 371 -6.45 11.02 16.61
C ARG A 371 -6.06 11.80 17.87
N SER A 372 -4.81 11.70 18.31
CA SER A 372 -4.34 12.37 19.52
C SER A 372 -3.93 13.81 19.22
N GLU A 373 -4.59 14.78 19.86
CA GLU A 373 -4.24 16.21 19.74
C GLU A 373 -2.79 16.48 20.21
N THR A 374 -2.34 15.79 21.26
CA THR A 374 -1.00 15.90 21.80
C THR A 374 -0.36 14.52 21.91
N LEU A 375 0.84 14.38 21.33
CA LEU A 375 1.68 13.18 21.41
C LEU A 375 2.90 13.44 22.30
N PRO A 376 3.56 12.38 22.81
CA PRO A 376 4.77 12.50 23.63
C PRO A 376 6.01 12.99 22.86
N ALA A 377 5.88 13.44 21.61
CA ALA A 377 6.95 13.95 20.78
C ALA A 377 7.60 15.23 21.35
N ASN A 378 6.91 15.95 22.24
CA ASN A 378 7.48 17.05 23.02
C ASN A 378 8.70 16.60 23.86
N LEU A 379 8.69 15.37 24.40
CA LEU A 379 9.85 14.83 25.11
C LEU A 379 11.01 14.51 24.17
N ILE A 380 10.74 14.03 22.94
CA ILE A 380 11.77 13.84 21.92
C ILE A 380 12.43 15.19 21.58
N GLN A 381 11.64 16.25 21.40
CA GLN A 381 12.16 17.60 21.17
C GLN A 381 13.02 18.09 22.33
N ALA A 382 12.56 17.92 23.58
CA ALA A 382 13.34 18.27 24.77
C ALA A 382 14.66 17.49 24.86
N GLN A 383 14.64 16.18 24.58
CA GLN A 383 15.86 15.35 24.56
C GLN A 383 16.85 15.84 23.50
N ARG A 384 16.38 16.07 22.26
CA ARG A 384 17.21 16.58 21.15
C ARG A 384 17.85 17.92 21.48
N ASP A 385 17.09 18.83 22.08
CA ASP A 385 17.62 20.11 22.52
C ASP A 385 18.61 19.97 23.68
N TYR A 386 18.35 19.04 24.61
CA TYR A 386 19.22 18.75 25.76
C TYR A 386 20.62 18.31 25.34
N PHE A 387 20.74 17.26 24.52
CA PHE A 387 22.05 16.69 24.19
C PHE A 387 22.72 17.36 23.00
N GLY A 388 21.95 18.02 22.13
CA GLY A 388 22.41 18.46 20.81
C GLY A 388 22.12 19.91 20.45
N ALA A 389 21.48 20.68 21.35
CA ALA A 389 21.07 22.06 21.10
C ALA A 389 20.27 22.24 19.79
N HIS A 390 19.45 21.24 19.48
CA HIS A 390 18.67 21.14 18.24
C HIS A 390 17.45 22.07 18.18
N THR A 391 17.20 22.84 19.23
CA THR A 391 16.06 23.75 19.37
C THR A 391 14.70 23.03 19.34
N TYR A 392 13.65 23.73 19.77
CA TYR A 392 12.26 23.26 19.72
C TYR A 392 11.29 24.45 19.64
N GLU A 393 10.03 24.19 19.34
CA GLU A 393 8.97 25.21 19.32
C GLU A 393 8.08 25.12 20.57
N LEU A 394 7.54 26.26 21.02
CA LEU A 394 6.54 26.31 22.08
C LEU A 394 5.12 26.26 21.49
N LEU A 395 4.20 25.60 22.19
CA LEU A 395 2.79 25.55 21.77
C LEU A 395 2.14 26.94 21.62
N SER A 396 2.57 27.91 22.43
CA SER A 396 2.07 29.28 22.40
C SER A 396 2.66 30.15 21.28
N GLU A 397 3.80 29.76 20.70
CA GLU A 397 4.52 30.52 19.68
C GLU A 397 5.06 29.60 18.55
N PRO A 398 4.19 28.93 17.77
CA PRO A 398 4.65 28.13 16.63
C PRO A 398 5.41 28.97 15.60
N GLY A 399 6.41 28.38 14.94
CA GLY A 399 7.33 29.02 14.01
C GLY A 399 8.59 29.61 14.66
N LYS A 400 8.63 29.69 16.00
CA LYS A 400 9.78 30.24 16.74
C LYS A 400 10.51 29.14 17.50
N PHE A 401 11.75 28.91 17.08
CA PHE A 401 12.64 27.92 17.69
C PHE A 401 13.40 28.52 18.87
N VAL A 402 13.39 27.81 19.99
CA VAL A 402 14.10 28.16 21.23
C VAL A 402 15.08 27.05 21.60
N HIS A 403 16.20 27.44 22.19
CA HIS A 403 17.14 26.53 22.83
C HIS A 403 17.11 26.79 24.34
N THR A 404 17.05 25.72 25.14
CA THR A 404 17.15 25.82 26.60
C THR A 404 18.52 25.33 27.06
N ASN A 405 19.18 26.10 27.93
CA ASN A 405 20.37 25.61 28.63
C ASN A 405 19.96 24.66 29.76
N TRP A 406 19.73 23.39 29.40
CA TRP A 406 19.23 22.38 30.33
C TRP A 406 20.21 21.99 31.44
N THR A 407 21.51 22.15 31.21
CA THR A 407 22.56 21.71 32.16
C THR A 407 23.01 22.83 33.10
N GLY A 408 22.66 24.08 32.82
CA GLY A 408 23.15 25.27 33.52
C GLY A 408 24.63 25.58 33.27
N HIS A 409 25.33 24.76 32.50
CA HIS A 409 26.77 24.87 32.19
C HIS A 409 27.04 24.89 30.68
N GLY A 410 26.04 24.60 29.84
CA GLY A 410 26.12 24.79 28.40
C GLY A 410 26.04 26.27 28.02
N GLY A 411 26.66 26.67 26.91
CA GLY A 411 26.51 28.02 26.36
C GLY A 411 25.17 28.20 25.63
N ASN A 412 24.85 29.43 25.20
CA ASN A 412 23.65 29.73 24.40
C ASN A 412 23.81 29.36 22.91
N VAL A 413 24.67 28.39 22.59
CA VAL A 413 25.01 28.03 21.20
C VAL A 413 24.07 26.93 20.74
N SER A 414 23.25 27.21 19.72
CA SER A 414 22.35 26.25 19.10
C SER A 414 22.88 25.72 17.77
N SER A 415 22.50 24.50 17.39
CA SER A 415 22.82 23.92 16.08
C SER A 415 21.83 24.44 15.02
N THR A 416 22.02 25.67 14.53
CA THR A 416 21.07 26.35 13.59
C THR A 416 21.05 25.82 12.15
N ALA A 417 21.37 24.54 11.91
CA ALA A 417 21.51 24.01 10.57
C ALA A 417 20.64 22.77 10.32
N TYR A 418 19.31 22.94 10.26
CA TYR A 418 18.43 22.01 9.56
C TYR A 418 17.25 22.77 8.93
N ASN A 419 17.43 23.24 7.69
CA ASN A 419 16.31 23.38 6.76
C ASN A 419 16.18 22.00 6.10
N ALA A 420 15.21 21.21 6.55
CA ALA A 420 14.79 19.99 5.85
C ALA A 420 13.66 20.35 4.88
#